data_AF-A0A220VHH7-F1
#
_entry.id   AF-A0A220VHH7-F1
#
_cell.length_a   1.000
_cell.length_b   1.000
_cell.length_c   1.000
_cell.angle_alpha   90.00
_cell.angle_beta   90.00
_cell.angle_gamma   90.00
#
_symmetry.space_group_name_H-M   'P 1'
#
loop_
_entity.id
_entity.type
_entity.pdbx_description
1 polymer ?
#
loop_
_entity_poly.entity_id
_entity_poly.type
_entity_poly.pdbx_seq_one_letter_code
_entity_poly.pdbx_strand_id
1 'polypeptide(L)'
;MKKFAVLSFSGGMDSSSLLLKLLAQGFHVTTISIDYGQKHKIELEKASQLIQLLQSKNLNVEHQNITISGISELLESSLVEGGDEIPTGHYSEENMKSTVVPNRNKIFSSIIQSIALSISLKTDSEVLIAMGAHAGDHDTYPDCRPIFRDKDYEAFITGNYNEAKKVKYYLPYIELDKSQVLKDGLNSCNILALDFKEVYNLTHTSYSTVKINNELISDYSSSASVSRIEAFINNHIQDPIPYADPLTNKILDWDNVSQKVQKIIHDFEMRNNISKND
;
A
#
# COMPACT_ATOMS: atom_id res chain seq x y z
N MET A 1 -22.76 -15.67 11.11
CA MET A 1 -22.92 -15.09 9.77
C MET A 1 -21.55 -14.89 9.16
N LYS A 2 -21.40 -15.07 7.84
CA LYS A 2 -20.14 -14.80 7.14
C LYS A 2 -19.83 -13.29 7.21
N LYS A 3 -18.57 -12.94 7.43
CA LYS A 3 -18.10 -11.54 7.40
C LYS A 3 -17.49 -11.27 6.03
N PHE A 4 -17.81 -10.13 5.42
CA PHE A 4 -17.34 -9.79 4.08
C PHE A 4 -16.54 -8.49 4.10
N ALA A 5 -15.46 -8.45 3.33
CA ALA A 5 -14.68 -7.24 3.12
C ALA A 5 -14.26 -7.14 1.65
N VAL A 6 -14.26 -5.92 1.12
CA VAL A 6 -13.65 -5.57 -0.16
C VAL A 6 -12.44 -4.72 0.12
N LEU A 7 -11.26 -5.18 -0.30
CA LEU A 7 -9.99 -4.53 -0.04
C LEU A 7 -9.45 -3.90 -1.33
N SER A 8 -9.14 -2.60 -1.28
CA SER A 8 -8.23 -1.99 -2.25
C SER A 8 -6.82 -2.53 -1.99
N PHE A 9 -6.33 -3.34 -2.92
CA PHE A 9 -5.13 -4.15 -2.74
C PHE A 9 -4.07 -3.72 -3.76
N SER A 10 -2.87 -3.40 -3.29
CA SER A 10 -1.75 -2.98 -4.16
C SER A 10 -0.62 -4.00 -4.21
N GLY A 11 -0.61 -5.00 -3.32
CA GLY A 11 0.57 -5.85 -3.09
C GLY A 11 1.66 -5.17 -2.26
N GLY A 12 1.43 -3.94 -1.80
CA GLY A 12 2.29 -3.26 -0.84
C GLY A 12 2.24 -3.84 0.56
N MET A 13 3.19 -3.44 1.41
CA MET A 13 3.26 -3.92 2.79
C MET A 13 1.97 -3.66 3.55
N ASP A 14 1.41 -2.45 3.41
CA ASP A 14 0.28 -2.01 4.22
C ASP A 14 -1.02 -2.72 3.80
N SER A 15 -1.30 -2.76 2.50
CA SER A 15 -2.47 -3.47 1.97
C SER A 15 -2.38 -4.98 2.17
N SER A 16 -1.19 -5.57 2.10
CA SER A 16 -0.96 -6.99 2.41
C SER A 16 -1.13 -7.29 3.90
N SER A 17 -0.64 -6.43 4.78
CA SER A 17 -0.84 -6.56 6.23
C SER A 17 -2.34 -6.49 6.58
N LEU A 18 -3.09 -5.57 5.94
CA LEU A 18 -4.54 -5.46 6.11
C LEU A 18 -5.30 -6.68 5.59
N LEU A 19 -4.89 -7.24 4.45
CA LEU A 19 -5.45 -8.49 3.93
C LEU A 19 -5.30 -9.62 4.96
N LEU A 20 -4.09 -9.80 5.50
CA LEU A 20 -3.81 -10.82 6.50
C LEU A 20 -4.65 -10.59 7.77
N LYS A 21 -4.78 -9.34 8.23
CA LYS A 21 -5.61 -8.98 9.39
C LYS A 21 -7.07 -9.38 9.19
N LEU A 22 -7.65 -9.07 8.03
CA LEU A 22 -9.03 -9.44 7.70
C LEU A 22 -9.21 -10.96 7.65
N LEU A 23 -8.29 -11.68 7.01
CA LEU A 23 -8.32 -13.14 6.95
C LEU A 23 -8.19 -13.77 8.35
N ALA A 24 -7.30 -13.26 9.19
CA ALA A 24 -7.13 -13.69 10.58
C ALA A 24 -8.40 -13.46 11.44
N GLN A 25 -9.19 -12.45 11.09
CA GLN A 25 -10.49 -12.15 11.73
C GLN A 25 -11.68 -12.95 11.14
N GLY A 26 -11.41 -13.85 10.19
CA GLY A 26 -12.40 -14.74 9.58
C GLY A 26 -13.27 -14.10 8.50
N PHE A 27 -12.78 -13.05 7.83
CA PHE A 27 -13.48 -12.45 6.70
C PHE A 27 -13.31 -13.26 5.42
N HIS A 28 -14.36 -13.27 4.60
CA HIS A 28 -14.26 -13.51 3.16
C HIS A 28 -13.86 -12.20 2.49
N VAL A 29 -12.66 -12.16 1.90
CA VAL A 29 -12.07 -10.93 1.37
C VAL A 29 -12.07 -10.96 -0.15
N THR A 30 -12.70 -9.97 -0.78
CA THR A 30 -12.55 -9.69 -2.21
C THR A 30 -11.51 -8.60 -2.37
N THR A 31 -10.36 -8.93 -2.97
CA THR A 31 -9.26 -8.00 -3.19
C THR A 31 -9.28 -7.47 -4.61
N ILE A 32 -9.08 -6.16 -4.76
CA ILE A 32 -9.09 -5.47 -6.05
C ILE A 32 -7.78 -4.72 -6.21
N SER A 33 -6.98 -5.14 -7.20
CA SER A 33 -5.84 -4.37 -7.66
C SER A 33 -6.21 -3.60 -8.92
N ILE A 34 -5.66 -2.40 -9.06
CA ILE A 34 -6.00 -1.49 -10.16
C ILE A 34 -4.73 -1.18 -10.97
N ASP A 35 -4.75 -1.56 -12.24
CA ASP A 35 -3.79 -1.14 -13.25
C ASP A 35 -4.34 0.10 -13.94
N TYR A 36 -3.76 1.26 -13.68
CA TYR A 36 -4.18 2.54 -14.25
C TYR A 36 -3.12 3.12 -15.19
N GLY A 37 -2.19 2.29 -15.67
CA GLY A 37 -1.05 2.71 -16.50
C GLY A 37 0.15 3.17 -15.67
N GLN A 38 0.34 2.61 -14.46
CA GLN A 38 1.54 2.89 -13.68
C GLN A 38 2.81 2.29 -14.33
N LYS A 39 3.94 2.99 -14.20
CA LYS A 39 5.21 2.68 -14.87
C LYS A 39 5.77 1.28 -14.60
N HIS A 40 5.53 0.72 -13.41
CA HIS A 40 6.01 -0.60 -13.03
C HIS A 40 4.85 -1.46 -12.54
N LYS A 41 4.72 -2.67 -13.11
CA LYS A 41 3.65 -3.64 -12.75
C LYS A 41 4.13 -4.75 -11.80
N ILE A 42 5.36 -4.65 -11.31
CA ILE A 42 5.94 -5.62 -10.36
C ILE A 42 5.10 -5.77 -9.09
N GLU A 43 4.45 -4.70 -8.63
CA GLU A 43 3.53 -4.74 -7.49
C GLU A 43 2.31 -5.64 -7.77
N LEU A 44 1.77 -5.62 -9.00
CA LEU A 44 0.61 -6.43 -9.40
C LEU A 44 0.99 -7.91 -9.54
N GLU A 45 2.20 -8.19 -10.02
CA GLU A 45 2.75 -9.55 -10.07
C GLU A 45 2.94 -10.11 -8.66
N LYS A 46 3.54 -9.33 -7.76
CA LYS A 46 3.75 -9.68 -6.35
C LYS A 46 2.42 -9.87 -5.61
N ALA A 47 1.46 -8.97 -5.82
CA ALA A 47 0.09 -9.09 -5.33
C ALA A 47 -0.53 -10.43 -5.76
N SER A 48 -0.43 -10.78 -7.05
CA SER A 48 -0.96 -12.04 -7.59
C SER A 48 -0.30 -13.27 -6.97
N GLN A 49 1.02 -13.25 -6.76
CA GLN A 49 1.76 -14.33 -6.09
C GLN A 49 1.30 -14.50 -4.64
N LEU A 50 1.13 -13.39 -3.89
CA LEU A 50 0.63 -13.44 -2.52
C LEU A 50 -0.77 -14.05 -2.45
N ILE A 51 -1.67 -13.65 -3.36
CA ILE A 51 -3.02 -14.23 -3.43
C ILE A 51 -2.96 -15.74 -3.67
N GLN A 52 -2.14 -16.20 -4.62
CA GLN A 52 -1.98 -17.63 -4.89
C GLN A 52 -1.47 -18.39 -3.67
N LEU A 53 -0.50 -17.84 -2.94
CA LEU A 53 -0.02 -18.40 -1.68
C LEU A 53 -1.17 -18.54 -0.67
N LEU A 54 -1.93 -17.47 -0.42
CA LEU A 54 -3.03 -17.47 0.55
C LEU A 54 -4.14 -18.45 0.16
N GLN A 55 -4.49 -18.54 -1.12
CA GLN A 55 -5.47 -19.50 -1.64
C GLN A 55 -4.99 -20.94 -1.49
N SER A 56 -3.70 -21.22 -1.71
CA SER A 56 -3.11 -22.56 -1.50
C SER A 56 -3.21 -23.04 -0.04
N LYS A 57 -3.33 -22.10 0.89
CA LYS A 57 -3.55 -22.35 2.33
C LYS A 57 -5.04 -22.41 2.70
N ASN A 58 -5.94 -22.47 1.72
CA ASN A 58 -7.39 -22.48 1.87
C ASN A 58 -7.95 -21.24 2.61
N LEU A 59 -7.28 -20.09 2.49
CA LEU A 59 -7.79 -18.83 3.04
C LEU A 59 -8.86 -18.24 2.11
N ASN A 60 -9.88 -17.61 2.71
CA ASN A 60 -11.06 -17.11 2.00
C ASN A 60 -10.78 -15.77 1.30
N VAL A 61 -10.00 -15.81 0.22
CA VAL A 61 -9.65 -14.64 -0.58
C VAL A 61 -9.97 -14.84 -2.07
N GLU A 62 -10.70 -13.88 -2.62
CA GLU A 62 -10.93 -13.71 -4.05
C GLU A 62 -10.12 -12.50 -4.54
N HIS A 63 -9.69 -12.52 -5.80
CA HIS A 63 -8.86 -11.46 -6.36
C HIS A 63 -9.26 -11.10 -7.78
N GLN A 64 -9.31 -9.80 -8.06
CA GLN A 64 -9.54 -9.27 -9.39
C GLN A 64 -8.55 -8.13 -9.68
N ASN A 65 -7.90 -8.21 -10.83
CA ASN A 65 -7.19 -7.08 -11.44
C ASN A 65 -8.18 -6.31 -12.33
N ILE A 66 -8.25 -4.99 -12.13
CA ILE A 66 -9.05 -4.08 -12.95
C ILE A 66 -8.10 -3.14 -13.69
N THR A 67 -8.18 -3.13 -15.02
CA THR A 67 -7.42 -2.20 -15.85
C THR A 67 -8.28 -0.99 -16.19
N ILE A 68 -7.80 0.22 -15.87
CA ILE A 68 -8.39 1.51 -16.27
C ILE A 68 -7.55 2.05 -17.43
N SER A 69 -8.02 1.81 -18.65
CA SER A 69 -7.37 2.28 -19.88
C SER A 69 -7.86 3.67 -20.30
N GLY A 70 -7.00 4.45 -20.94
CA GLY A 70 -7.35 5.72 -21.58
C GLY A 70 -7.38 6.94 -20.66
N ILE A 71 -7.25 6.74 -19.35
CA ILE A 71 -7.11 7.86 -18.39
C ILE A 71 -5.65 8.30 -18.25
N SER A 72 -4.68 7.38 -18.39
CA SER A 72 -3.25 7.66 -18.25
C SER A 72 -2.77 8.75 -19.20
N GLU A 73 -3.25 8.76 -20.44
CA GLU A 73 -2.94 9.79 -21.45
C GLU A 73 -3.48 11.19 -21.11
N LEU A 74 -4.41 11.27 -20.17
CA LEU A 74 -5.06 12.51 -19.73
C LEU A 74 -4.54 12.98 -18.36
N LEU A 75 -3.65 12.22 -17.73
CA LEU A 75 -3.12 12.49 -16.40
C LEU A 75 -1.65 12.90 -16.51
N GLU A 76 -1.32 14.08 -15.97
CA GLU A 76 0.07 14.52 -15.84
C GLU A 76 0.63 14.06 -14.48
N SER A 77 1.44 12.98 -14.48
CA SER A 77 2.11 12.48 -13.28
C SER A 77 3.34 11.62 -13.62
N SER A 78 4.41 11.74 -12.83
CA SER A 78 5.63 10.92 -12.95
C SER A 78 5.41 9.42 -12.65
N LEU A 79 4.29 9.06 -12.02
CA LEU A 79 3.94 7.66 -11.73
C LEU A 79 3.21 6.95 -12.89
N VAL A 80 2.79 7.70 -13.92
CA VAL A 80 2.07 7.17 -15.10
C VAL A 80 3.05 6.98 -16.26
N GLU A 81 2.80 5.99 -17.12
CA GLU A 81 3.58 5.78 -18.34
C GLU A 81 3.66 7.08 -19.18
N GLY A 82 4.89 7.50 -19.51
CA GLY A 82 5.15 8.75 -20.23
C GLY A 82 5.48 9.96 -19.35
N GLY A 83 5.37 9.84 -18.01
CA GLY A 83 5.81 10.87 -17.07
C GLY A 83 7.33 10.97 -16.89
N ASP A 84 7.78 12.11 -16.34
CA ASP A 84 9.19 12.38 -16.04
C ASP A 84 9.82 11.33 -15.10
N GLU A 85 11.15 11.22 -15.09
CA GLU A 85 11.84 10.39 -14.09
C GLU A 85 11.49 10.84 -12.67
N ILE A 86 11.24 9.86 -11.79
CA ILE A 86 10.95 10.14 -10.38
C ILE A 86 12.17 10.92 -9.81
N PRO A 87 11.97 12.13 -9.29
CA PRO A 87 13.08 12.98 -8.85
C PRO A 87 13.96 12.26 -7.82
N THR A 88 15.27 12.22 -8.06
CA THR A 88 16.25 11.75 -7.08
C THR A 88 16.77 12.95 -6.29
N GLY A 89 16.55 12.99 -4.98
CA GLY A 89 17.03 14.08 -4.13
C GLY A 89 16.03 14.56 -3.08
N HIS A 90 16.36 15.67 -2.43
CA HIS A 90 15.68 16.14 -1.22
C HIS A 90 14.22 16.58 -1.42
N TYR A 91 13.46 16.33 -0.35
CA TYR A 91 12.10 16.75 -0.05
C TYR A 91 11.87 18.25 -0.34
N SER A 92 11.40 18.58 -1.54
CA SER A 92 10.60 19.77 -1.76
C SER A 92 9.15 19.34 -1.99
N GLU A 93 8.19 20.11 -1.50
CA GLU A 93 6.75 19.85 -1.73
C GLU A 93 6.43 19.70 -3.23
N GLU A 94 7.21 20.33 -4.12
CA GLU A 94 7.09 20.22 -5.57
C GLU A 94 7.40 18.80 -6.09
N ASN A 95 8.42 18.13 -5.56
CA ASN A 95 8.76 16.75 -5.95
C ASN A 95 7.72 15.73 -5.48
N MET A 96 7.02 16.00 -4.37
CA MET A 96 5.92 15.14 -3.91
C MET A 96 4.68 15.32 -4.80
N LYS A 97 4.38 16.56 -5.20
CA LYS A 97 3.26 16.88 -6.10
C LYS A 97 3.39 16.23 -7.49
N SER A 98 4.59 16.10 -8.04
CA SER A 98 4.80 15.49 -9.37
C SER A 98 4.49 13.98 -9.41
N THR A 99 4.41 13.31 -8.25
CA THR A 99 4.00 11.90 -8.12
C THR A 99 2.51 11.74 -7.86
N VAL A 100 1.77 12.82 -7.64
CA VAL A 100 0.33 12.77 -7.38
C VAL A 100 -0.39 12.53 -8.70
N VAL A 101 -1.12 11.44 -8.79
CA VAL A 101 -2.10 11.23 -9.86
C VAL A 101 -3.39 11.92 -9.44
N PRO A 102 -3.84 12.98 -10.14
CA PRO A 102 -5.01 13.75 -9.72
C PRO A 102 -6.24 12.88 -9.46
N ASN A 103 -6.78 12.97 -8.24
CA ASN A 103 -8.04 12.34 -7.83
C ASN A 103 -8.09 10.80 -7.99
N ARG A 104 -6.94 10.14 -8.01
CA ARG A 104 -6.84 8.67 -8.19
C ARG A 104 -7.61 7.90 -7.11
N ASN A 105 -7.46 8.28 -5.84
CA ASN A 105 -8.09 7.53 -4.75
C ASN A 105 -9.62 7.65 -4.77
N LYS A 106 -10.18 8.73 -5.33
CA LYS A 106 -11.64 8.85 -5.57
C LYS A 106 -12.14 7.81 -6.57
N ILE A 107 -11.41 7.63 -7.68
CA ILE A 107 -11.76 6.63 -8.71
C ILE A 107 -11.72 5.23 -8.08
N PHE A 108 -10.66 4.93 -7.34
CA PHE A 108 -10.49 3.65 -6.68
C PHE A 108 -11.59 3.41 -5.64
N SER A 109 -11.87 4.41 -4.80
CA SER A 109 -12.96 4.35 -3.82
C SER A 109 -14.29 4.05 -4.47
N SER A 110 -14.62 4.69 -5.60
CA SER A 110 -15.89 4.49 -6.30
C SER A 110 -16.04 3.05 -6.84
N ILE A 111 -14.95 2.45 -7.34
CA ILE A 111 -14.93 1.05 -7.79
C ILE A 111 -15.16 0.11 -6.59
N ILE A 112 -14.42 0.29 -5.50
CA ILE A 112 -14.51 -0.54 -4.31
C ILE A 112 -15.89 -0.45 -3.65
N GLN A 113 -16.44 0.77 -3.56
CA GLN A 113 -17.80 1.03 -3.05
C GLN A 113 -18.87 0.28 -3.85
N SER A 114 -18.78 0.31 -5.18
CA SER A 114 -19.72 -0.39 -6.07
C SER A 114 -19.68 -1.91 -5.83
N ILE A 115 -18.48 -2.49 -5.72
CA ILE A 115 -18.30 -3.92 -5.47
C ILE A 115 -18.82 -4.30 -4.08
N ALA A 116 -18.50 -3.52 -3.05
CA ALA A 116 -18.95 -3.77 -1.69
C ALA A 116 -20.48 -3.69 -1.57
N LEU A 117 -21.11 -2.73 -2.24
CA LEU A 117 -22.56 -2.62 -2.32
C LEU A 117 -23.19 -3.83 -3.00
N SER A 118 -22.62 -4.26 -4.13
CA SER A 118 -23.10 -5.45 -4.86
C SER A 118 -23.05 -6.71 -3.99
N ILE A 119 -21.96 -6.93 -3.25
CA ILE A 119 -21.82 -8.05 -2.32
C ILE A 119 -22.84 -7.93 -1.18
N SER A 120 -23.01 -6.73 -0.62
CA SER A 120 -23.98 -6.50 0.47
C SER A 120 -25.41 -6.81 0.04
N LEU A 121 -25.82 -6.35 -1.14
CA LEU A 121 -27.14 -6.64 -1.71
C LEU A 121 -27.35 -8.13 -1.98
N LYS A 122 -26.34 -8.81 -2.54
CA LYS A 122 -26.41 -10.24 -2.87
C LYS A 122 -26.49 -11.14 -1.62
N THR A 123 -25.80 -10.74 -0.55
CA THR A 123 -25.63 -11.56 0.67
C THR A 123 -26.48 -11.10 1.84
N ASP A 124 -27.22 -10.01 1.67
CA ASP A 124 -27.97 -9.29 2.71
C ASP A 124 -27.14 -8.95 3.97
N SER A 125 -25.81 -8.86 3.83
CA SER A 125 -24.87 -8.77 4.95
C SER A 125 -24.15 -7.42 5.00
N GLU A 126 -23.63 -7.08 6.17
CA GLU A 126 -22.67 -5.98 6.30
C GLU A 126 -21.38 -6.30 5.55
N VAL A 127 -20.84 -5.32 4.82
CA VAL A 127 -19.60 -5.44 4.05
C VAL A 127 -18.66 -4.29 4.41
N LEU A 128 -17.41 -4.63 4.72
CA LEU A 128 -16.38 -3.63 4.98
C LEU A 128 -15.66 -3.22 3.70
N ILE A 129 -15.50 -1.93 3.47
CA ILE A 129 -14.54 -1.36 2.53
C ILE A 129 -13.24 -1.17 3.29
N ALA A 130 -12.23 -1.96 2.95
CA ALA A 130 -10.92 -1.91 3.57
C ALA A 130 -9.91 -1.19 2.66
N MET A 131 -9.11 -0.29 3.23
CA MET A 131 -7.98 0.35 2.55
C MET A 131 -6.81 0.49 3.52
N GLY A 132 -5.59 0.28 3.03
CA GLY A 132 -4.37 0.28 3.84
C GLY A 132 -3.78 1.66 4.16
N ALA A 133 -4.59 2.73 4.12
CA ALA A 133 -4.12 4.09 4.39
C ALA A 133 -3.62 4.22 5.84
N HIS A 134 -2.44 4.80 6.02
CA HIS A 134 -1.80 4.95 7.33
C HIS A 134 -1.46 6.40 7.69
N ALA A 135 -1.03 6.67 8.93
CA ALA A 135 -0.90 8.03 9.46
C ALA A 135 0.00 8.96 8.62
N GLY A 136 1.06 8.41 8.01
CA GLY A 136 2.00 9.15 7.16
C GLY A 136 1.44 9.55 5.79
N ASP A 137 0.33 8.97 5.34
CA ASP A 137 -0.24 9.28 4.02
C ASP A 137 -0.94 10.65 4.01
N HIS A 138 -1.47 11.12 5.15
CA HIS A 138 -2.27 12.34 5.25
C HIS A 138 -1.48 13.62 4.96
N ASP A 139 -0.20 13.60 5.33
CA ASP A 139 0.72 14.73 5.15
C ASP A 139 1.03 14.93 3.67
N THR A 140 0.98 13.85 2.89
CA THR A 140 1.35 13.85 1.47
C THR A 140 0.14 13.97 0.54
N TYR A 141 -0.96 13.25 0.83
CA TYR A 141 -2.06 13.06 -0.12
C TYR A 141 -3.40 13.57 0.44
N PRO A 142 -3.96 14.68 -0.09
CA PRO A 142 -5.25 15.21 0.37
C PRO A 142 -6.42 14.22 0.26
N ASP A 143 -6.38 13.34 -0.73
CA ASP A 143 -7.37 12.29 -0.98
C ASP A 143 -7.20 11.03 -0.10
N CYS A 144 -6.22 11.03 0.80
CA CYS A 144 -6.11 10.04 1.89
C CYS A 144 -6.65 10.56 3.23
N ARG A 145 -7.00 11.85 3.33
CA ARG A 145 -7.40 12.47 4.61
C ARG A 145 -8.78 12.01 5.07
N PRO A 146 -9.04 11.90 6.38
CA PRO A 146 -10.35 11.52 6.92
C PRO A 146 -11.50 12.38 6.39
N ILE A 147 -11.29 13.70 6.26
CA ILE A 147 -12.31 14.63 5.75
C ILE A 147 -12.73 14.31 4.32
N PHE A 148 -11.80 13.92 3.44
CA PHE A 148 -12.11 13.53 2.08
C PHE A 148 -12.91 12.22 2.06
N ARG A 149 -12.43 11.20 2.78
CA ARG A 149 -13.12 9.91 2.93
C ARG A 149 -14.55 10.08 3.42
N ASP A 150 -14.77 10.92 4.43
CA ASP A 150 -16.10 11.11 5.02
C ASP A 150 -17.06 11.77 4.03
N LYS A 151 -16.58 12.77 3.27
CA LYS A 151 -17.36 13.40 2.21
C LYS A 151 -17.64 12.44 1.04
N ASP A 152 -16.66 11.61 0.70
CA ASP A 152 -16.80 10.55 -0.29
C ASP A 152 -17.87 9.52 0.11
N TYR A 153 -17.86 9.10 1.38
CA TYR A 153 -18.85 8.19 1.95
C TYR A 153 -20.26 8.81 1.99
N GLU A 154 -20.38 10.07 2.39
CA GLU A 154 -21.66 10.80 2.36
C GLU A 154 -22.26 10.82 0.94
N ALA A 155 -21.43 11.07 -0.08
CA ALA A 155 -21.85 11.03 -1.48
C ALA A 155 -22.29 9.62 -1.89
N PHE A 156 -21.54 8.58 -1.51
CA PHE A 156 -21.90 7.18 -1.77
C PHE A 156 -23.24 6.80 -1.15
N ILE A 157 -23.48 7.14 0.12
CA ILE A 157 -24.75 6.86 0.80
C ILE A 157 -25.90 7.64 0.16
N THR A 158 -25.68 8.91 -0.21
CA THR A 158 -26.71 9.75 -0.86
C THR A 158 -27.07 9.24 -2.26
N GLY A 159 -26.10 8.70 -2.99
CA GLY A 159 -26.29 8.20 -4.36
C GLY A 159 -26.93 6.82 -4.47
N ASN A 160 -27.23 6.15 -3.35
CA ASN A 160 -27.73 4.77 -3.34
C ASN A 160 -28.94 4.59 -2.40
N TYR A 161 -29.65 3.48 -2.55
CA TYR A 161 -30.76 3.11 -1.66
C TYR A 161 -30.28 2.76 -0.24
N ASN A 162 -31.22 2.57 0.68
CA ASN A 162 -30.95 2.40 2.12
C ASN A 162 -29.98 1.24 2.44
N GLU A 163 -29.90 0.24 1.58
CA GLU A 163 -29.01 -0.91 1.67
C GLU A 163 -27.53 -0.51 1.71
N ALA A 164 -27.17 0.64 1.12
CA ALA A 164 -25.80 1.18 1.18
C ALA A 164 -25.31 1.44 2.62
N LYS A 165 -26.23 1.59 3.58
CA LYS A 165 -25.89 1.73 5.01
C LYS A 165 -25.26 0.46 5.60
N LYS A 166 -25.40 -0.71 4.96
CA LYS A 166 -24.71 -1.96 5.32
C LYS A 166 -23.26 -2.00 4.83
N VAL A 167 -22.82 -1.02 4.05
CA VAL A 167 -21.42 -0.90 3.62
C VAL A 167 -20.71 0.11 4.51
N LYS A 168 -19.58 -0.29 5.12
CA LYS A 168 -18.84 0.50 6.11
C LYS A 168 -17.36 0.60 5.76
N TYR A 169 -16.74 1.76 5.96
CA TYR A 169 -15.29 1.88 5.87
C TYR A 169 -14.60 1.20 7.04
N TYR A 170 -13.45 0.57 6.77
CA TYR A 170 -12.56 -0.05 7.73
C TYR A 170 -11.11 0.36 7.43
N LEU A 171 -10.59 1.30 8.23
CA LEU A 171 -9.28 1.91 8.06
C LEU A 171 -8.47 1.82 9.36
N PRO A 172 -8.07 0.60 9.77
CA PRO A 172 -7.47 0.38 11.09
C PRO A 172 -6.10 1.03 11.26
N TYR A 173 -5.46 1.48 10.18
CA TYR A 173 -4.08 1.98 10.20
C TYR A 173 -3.98 3.51 10.15
N ILE A 174 -5.12 4.21 10.10
CA ILE A 174 -5.17 5.66 9.87
C ILE A 174 -4.45 6.50 10.96
N GLU A 175 -4.27 5.93 12.14
CA GLU A 175 -3.53 6.51 13.28
C GLU A 175 -2.25 5.71 13.61
N LEU A 176 -1.93 4.68 12.84
CA LEU A 176 -0.79 3.83 13.07
C LEU A 176 0.41 4.23 12.21
N ASP A 177 1.60 4.11 12.81
CA ASP A 177 2.85 4.20 12.07
C ASP A 177 3.14 2.89 11.32
N LYS A 178 4.13 2.94 10.43
CA LYS A 178 4.47 1.81 9.55
C LYS A 178 5.06 0.62 10.32
N SER A 179 5.69 0.87 11.47
CA SER A 179 6.19 -0.18 12.37
C SER A 179 5.04 -0.95 13.03
N GLN A 180 3.97 -0.25 13.41
CA GLN A 180 2.75 -0.84 13.96
C GLN A 180 1.97 -1.63 12.91
N VAL A 181 1.92 -1.15 11.66
CA VAL A 181 1.34 -1.90 10.52
C VAL A 181 2.08 -3.23 10.31
N LEU A 182 3.41 -3.20 10.29
CA LEU A 182 4.25 -4.41 10.18
C LEU A 182 3.98 -5.39 11.33
N LYS A 183 3.88 -4.88 12.56
CA LYS A 183 3.57 -5.68 13.75
C LYS A 183 2.20 -6.36 13.66
N ASP A 184 1.21 -5.68 13.11
CA ASP A 184 -0.13 -6.26 12.91
C ASP A 184 -0.12 -7.38 11.87
N GLY A 185 0.64 -7.23 10.78
CA GLY A 185 0.79 -8.30 9.81
C GLY A 185 1.63 -9.49 10.31
N LEU A 186 2.68 -9.25 11.12
CA LEU A 186 3.37 -10.31 11.88
C LEU A 186 2.40 -11.12 12.76
N ASN A 187 1.58 -10.43 13.55
CA ASN A 187 0.57 -11.07 14.39
C ASN A 187 -0.44 -11.87 13.55
N SER A 188 -0.84 -11.33 12.41
CA SER A 188 -1.77 -11.98 11.50
C SER A 188 -1.18 -13.24 10.86
N CYS A 189 0.10 -13.21 10.45
CA CYS A 189 0.83 -14.41 10.01
C CYS A 189 0.83 -15.50 11.09
N ASN A 190 1.08 -15.13 12.36
CA ASN A 190 1.05 -16.08 13.48
C ASN A 190 -0.34 -16.72 13.66
N ILE A 191 -1.42 -15.93 13.63
CA ILE A 191 -2.79 -16.43 13.76
C ILE A 191 -3.15 -17.38 12.61
N LEU A 192 -2.69 -17.06 11.40
CA LEU A 192 -2.96 -17.83 10.18
C LEU A 192 -2.00 -19.01 9.98
N ALA A 193 -1.01 -19.19 10.87
CA ALA A 193 0.07 -20.18 10.73
C ALA A 193 0.81 -20.07 9.37
N LEU A 194 1.09 -18.84 8.94
CA LEU A 194 1.85 -18.53 7.72
C LEU A 194 3.31 -18.22 8.07
N ASP A 195 4.23 -18.63 7.20
CA ASP A 195 5.61 -18.17 7.29
C ASP A 195 5.68 -16.68 6.91
N PHE A 196 6.10 -15.85 7.86
CA PHE A 196 6.18 -14.41 7.67
C PHE A 196 7.14 -14.01 6.54
N LYS A 197 8.30 -14.69 6.41
CA LYS A 197 9.29 -14.36 5.38
C LYS A 197 8.76 -14.72 4.00
N GLU A 198 8.10 -15.87 3.86
CA GLU A 198 7.44 -16.28 2.63
C GLU A 198 6.42 -15.24 2.18
N VAL A 199 5.58 -14.76 3.11
CA VAL A 199 4.55 -13.76 2.83
C VAL A 199 5.15 -12.39 2.47
N TYR A 200 6.06 -11.86 3.30
CA TYR A 200 6.58 -10.50 3.12
C TYR A 200 7.57 -10.38 1.95
N ASN A 201 8.17 -11.49 1.50
CA ASN A 201 8.95 -11.54 0.26
C ASN A 201 8.08 -11.32 -1.00
N LEU A 202 6.76 -11.51 -0.88
CA LEU A 202 5.76 -11.29 -1.93
C LEU A 202 5.10 -9.90 -1.83
N THR A 203 5.67 -8.98 -1.06
CA THR A 203 5.18 -7.61 -0.97
C THR A 203 6.15 -6.64 -1.66
N HIS A 204 5.64 -5.57 -2.26
CA HIS A 204 6.45 -4.57 -2.96
C HIS A 204 6.04 -3.16 -2.56
N THR A 205 6.99 -2.37 -2.03
CA THR A 205 6.70 -1.03 -1.49
C THR A 205 7.43 0.09 -2.23
N SER A 206 8.57 -0.21 -2.87
CA SER A 206 9.35 0.84 -3.52
C SER A 206 8.70 1.34 -4.81
N TYR A 207 8.74 2.65 -5.04
CA TYR A 207 8.42 3.25 -6.33
C TYR A 207 9.65 3.37 -7.24
N SER A 208 10.84 3.15 -6.71
CA SER A 208 12.12 3.28 -7.41
C SER A 208 12.87 1.95 -7.41
N THR A 209 13.18 1.45 -8.61
CA THR A 209 13.85 0.16 -8.77
C THR A 209 15.16 0.31 -9.53
N VAL A 210 16.13 -0.53 -9.17
CA VAL A 210 17.43 -0.66 -9.83
C VAL A 210 17.42 -1.96 -10.62
N LYS A 211 17.72 -1.89 -11.91
CA LYS A 211 17.79 -3.07 -12.77
C LYS A 211 19.15 -3.74 -12.62
N ILE A 212 19.18 -4.94 -12.03
CA ILE A 212 20.40 -5.75 -11.84
C ILE A 212 20.12 -7.14 -12.41
N ASN A 213 20.96 -7.62 -13.34
CA ASN A 213 20.82 -8.94 -13.96
C ASN A 213 19.41 -9.22 -14.54
N ASN A 214 18.80 -8.21 -15.17
CA ASN A 214 17.42 -8.23 -15.69
C ASN A 214 16.30 -8.32 -14.64
N GLU A 215 16.62 -8.27 -13.35
CA GLU A 215 15.64 -8.17 -12.27
C GLU A 215 15.53 -6.73 -11.78
N LEU A 216 14.31 -6.32 -11.42
CA LEU A 216 14.07 -5.02 -10.78
C LEU A 216 14.14 -5.20 -9.26
N ILE A 217 15.14 -4.60 -8.64
CA ILE A 217 15.37 -4.66 -7.19
C ILE A 217 14.98 -3.31 -6.58
N SER A 218 14.29 -3.33 -5.44
CA SER A 218 13.92 -2.09 -4.73
C SER A 218 15.17 -1.32 -4.34
N ASP A 219 15.17 -0.01 -4.51
CA ASP A 219 16.23 0.84 -3.93
C ASP A 219 16.07 0.91 -2.39
N TYR A 220 17.11 1.31 -1.66
CA TYR A 220 17.00 1.50 -0.18
C TYR A 220 16.68 2.95 0.24
N SER A 221 16.76 3.90 -0.68
CA SER A 221 16.90 5.33 -0.37
C SER A 221 15.65 6.17 -0.61
N SER A 222 14.69 5.68 -1.38
CA SER A 222 13.41 6.32 -1.63
C SER A 222 12.59 6.35 -0.33
N SER A 223 11.71 7.35 -0.19
CA SER A 223 10.91 7.53 1.03
C SER A 223 10.08 6.27 1.37
N ALA A 224 9.49 5.63 0.35
CA ALA A 224 8.73 4.40 0.52
C ALA A 224 9.60 3.24 1.02
N SER A 225 10.82 3.08 0.47
CA SER A 225 11.78 2.08 0.92
C SER A 225 12.31 2.36 2.32
N VAL A 226 12.71 3.60 2.61
CA VAL A 226 13.19 4.03 3.93
C VAL A 226 12.14 3.75 4.99
N SER A 227 10.88 4.12 4.76
CA SER A 227 9.79 3.90 5.72
C SER A 227 9.51 2.41 5.96
N ARG A 228 9.62 1.57 4.92
CA ARG A 228 9.53 0.11 5.08
C ARG A 228 10.72 -0.42 5.89
N ILE A 229 11.94 -0.10 5.50
CA ILE A 229 13.16 -0.62 6.15
C ILE A 229 13.18 -0.19 7.62
N GLU A 230 12.82 1.06 7.92
CA GLU A 230 12.67 1.58 9.27
C GLU A 230 11.67 0.75 10.10
N ALA A 231 10.52 0.40 9.53
CA ALA A 231 9.54 -0.46 10.21
C ALA A 231 10.14 -1.81 10.61
N PHE A 232 10.93 -2.43 9.73
CA PHE A 232 11.63 -3.69 10.02
C PHE A 232 12.71 -3.54 11.10
N ILE A 233 13.52 -2.48 11.03
CA ILE A 233 14.54 -2.14 12.04
C ILE A 233 13.87 -1.96 13.42
N ASN A 234 12.79 -1.19 13.49
CA ASN A 234 12.06 -0.88 14.73
C ASN A 234 11.38 -2.11 15.34
N ASN A 235 11.07 -3.12 14.53
CA ASN A 235 10.55 -4.41 15.00
C ASN A 235 11.66 -5.45 15.23
N HIS A 236 12.93 -5.06 15.11
CA HIS A 236 14.10 -5.94 15.30
C HIS A 236 14.08 -7.20 14.42
N ILE A 237 13.60 -7.06 13.19
CA ILE A 237 13.51 -8.15 12.20
C ILE A 237 14.16 -7.72 10.89
N GLN A 238 14.78 -8.68 10.21
CA GLN A 238 15.32 -8.47 8.86
C GLN A 238 14.19 -8.53 7.83
N ASP A 239 14.15 -7.55 6.93
CA ASP A 239 13.25 -7.59 5.76
C ASP A 239 13.68 -8.74 4.82
N PRO A 240 12.74 -9.61 4.41
CA PRO A 240 13.07 -10.72 3.50
C PRO A 240 13.40 -10.29 2.07
N ILE A 241 13.08 -9.05 1.65
CA ILE A 241 13.36 -8.61 0.26
C ILE A 241 14.78 -8.07 0.09
N PRO A 242 15.39 -8.22 -1.10
CA PRO A 242 16.66 -7.58 -1.42
C PRO A 242 16.50 -6.09 -1.69
N TYR A 243 17.55 -5.33 -1.39
CA TYR A 243 17.67 -3.91 -1.70
C TYR A 243 18.93 -3.62 -2.48
N ALA A 244 18.85 -2.65 -3.40
CA ALA A 244 19.96 -2.23 -4.24
C ALA A 244 20.40 -0.80 -3.93
N ASP A 245 21.70 -0.55 -4.05
CA ASP A 245 22.25 0.80 -4.02
C ASP A 245 22.16 1.43 -5.42
N PRO A 246 21.34 2.49 -5.61
CA PRO A 246 21.14 3.10 -6.92
C PRO A 246 22.40 3.79 -7.47
N LEU A 247 23.39 4.11 -6.63
CA LEU A 247 24.64 4.74 -7.07
C LEU A 247 25.67 3.71 -7.56
N THR A 248 25.65 2.51 -6.98
CA THR A 248 26.66 1.48 -7.30
C THR A 248 26.11 0.31 -8.12
N ASN A 249 24.79 0.24 -8.31
CA ASN A 249 24.08 -0.87 -8.96
C ASN A 249 24.40 -2.24 -8.33
N LYS A 250 24.57 -2.27 -7.01
CA LYS A 250 24.86 -3.49 -6.25
C LYS A 250 23.74 -3.79 -5.27
N ILE A 251 23.42 -5.08 -5.14
CA ILE A 251 22.57 -5.57 -4.05
C ILE A 251 23.36 -5.45 -2.75
N LEU A 252 22.69 -4.96 -1.72
CA LEU A 252 23.24 -4.79 -0.38
C LEU A 252 22.72 -5.90 0.54
N ASP A 253 23.55 -6.34 1.49
CA ASP A 253 23.08 -7.14 2.61
C ASP A 253 22.30 -6.29 3.62
N TRP A 254 21.57 -6.96 4.52
CA TRP A 254 20.70 -6.29 5.49
C TRP A 254 21.44 -5.34 6.42
N ASP A 255 22.66 -5.69 6.86
CA ASP A 255 23.43 -4.85 7.78
C ASP A 255 23.82 -3.54 7.10
N ASN A 256 24.28 -3.60 5.84
CA ASN A 256 24.60 -2.41 5.05
C ASN A 256 23.37 -1.55 4.75
N VAL A 257 22.25 -2.17 4.39
CA VAL A 257 20.97 -1.46 4.16
C VAL A 257 20.52 -0.74 5.42
N SER A 258 20.53 -1.46 6.56
CA SER A 258 20.06 -0.93 7.84
C SER A 258 20.88 0.27 8.29
N GLN A 259 22.21 0.17 8.22
CA GLN A 259 23.11 1.28 8.58
C GLN A 259 22.91 2.50 7.68
N LYS A 260 22.76 2.29 6.37
CA LYS A 260 22.52 3.38 5.41
C LYS A 260 21.19 4.07 5.68
N VAL A 261 20.12 3.33 5.95
CA VAL A 261 18.80 3.89 6.25
C VAL A 261 18.78 4.61 7.60
N GLN A 262 19.39 4.05 8.64
CA GLN A 262 19.53 4.73 9.94
C GLN A 262 20.26 6.07 9.80
N LYS A 263 21.30 6.12 8.96
CA LYS A 263 21.98 7.39 8.65
C LYS A 263 21.06 8.38 7.95
N ILE A 264 20.27 7.95 6.97
CA ILE A 264 19.30 8.81 6.27
C ILE A 264 18.30 9.41 7.26
N ILE A 265 17.77 8.60 8.17
CA ILE A 265 16.80 9.03 9.20
C ILE A 265 17.45 10.03 10.15
N HIS A 266 18.64 9.72 10.66
CA HIS A 266 19.39 10.62 11.56
C HIS A 266 19.69 11.97 10.91
N ASP A 267 20.17 11.97 9.67
CA ASP A 267 20.49 13.20 8.92
C ASP A 267 19.22 14.04 8.64
N PHE A 268 18.05 13.41 8.53
CA PHE A 268 16.76 14.10 8.39
C PHE A 268 16.31 14.72 9.72
N GLU A 269 16.36 13.98 10.82
CA GLU A 269 16.01 14.47 12.16
C GLU A 269 16.88 15.67 12.57
N MET A 270 18.20 15.59 12.32
CA MET A 270 19.12 16.69 12.61
C MET A 270 18.78 17.97 11.85
N ARG A 271 18.42 17.85 10.57
CA ARG A 271 18.02 19.02 9.75
C ARG A 271 16.71 19.65 10.23
N ASN A 272 15.72 18.84 10.60
CA ASN A 272 14.45 19.35 11.11
C ASN A 272 14.59 20.00 12.49
N ASN A 273 15.50 19.52 13.32
CA ASN A 273 15.79 20.13 14.61
C ASN A 273 16.53 21.46 14.48
N ILE A 274 17.35 21.65 13.45
CA ILE A 274 17.98 22.93 13.15
C ILE A 274 16.91 23.93 12.65
N SER A 275 16.06 23.51 11.71
CA SER A 275 14.98 24.34 11.13
C SER A 275 13.91 24.80 12.13
N LYS A 276 13.72 24.08 13.24
CA LYS A 276 12.78 24.48 14.33
C LYS A 276 13.36 25.47 15.33
N ASN A 277 14.67 25.71 15.30
CA ASN A 277 15.37 26.62 16.21
C ASN A 277 15.77 27.95 15.55
N ASP A 278 15.41 28.16 14.28
CA ASP A 278 15.51 29.41 13.53
C ASP A 278 14.11 30.04 13.35
#